data_AF-A0A434RTI8-F1
#
_entry.id   AF-A0A434RTI8-F1
#
_cell.length_a   1.000
_cell.length_b   1.000
_cell.length_c   1.000
_cell.angle_alpha   90.00
_cell.angle_beta   90.00
_cell.angle_gamma   90.00
#
_symmetry.space_group_name_H-M   'P 1'
#
loop_
_entity.id
_entity.type
_entity.pdbx_description
1 polymer ?
#
loop_
_entity_poly.entity_id
_entity_poly.type
_entity_poly.pdbx_seq_one_letter_code
_entity_poly.pdbx_strand_id
1 'polypeptide(L)'
;HIHPDIGLLHDEQGRLTLAASQGDTWVFTCAEVAPEIEESIYFAGLGGPRRSRQIVLAFKASEIAEVHWQLTRAAVAGYPENN
;
A
#
# COMPACT_ATOMS: atom_id res chain seq x y z
N HIS A 1 -7.06 1.49 3.28
CA HIS A 1 -7.38 0.11 2.89
C HIS A 1 -6.72 -0.25 1.57
N ILE A 2 -6.36 -1.51 1.40
CA ILE A 2 -5.70 -2.03 0.20
C ILE A 2 -6.65 -3.01 -0.48
N HIS A 3 -6.77 -2.93 -1.81
CA HIS A 3 -7.56 -3.88 -2.58
C HIS A 3 -7.04 -5.31 -2.41
N PRO A 4 -7.89 -6.34 -2.28
CA PRO A 4 -7.45 -7.72 -2.00
C PRO A 4 -6.41 -8.28 -2.99
N ASP A 5 -6.46 -7.84 -4.24
CA ASP A 5 -5.61 -8.35 -5.32
C ASP A 5 -4.27 -7.60 -5.42
N ILE A 6 -3.97 -6.68 -4.49
CA ILE A 6 -2.69 -5.98 -4.39
C ILE A 6 -1.77 -6.74 -3.43
N GLY A 7 -0.59 -7.11 -3.94
CA GLY A 7 0.52 -7.63 -3.16
C GLY A 7 1.22 -6.54 -2.36
N LEU A 8 1.75 -6.91 -1.19
CA LEU A 8 2.54 -6.04 -0.32
C LEU A 8 3.89 -6.69 -0.06
N LEU A 9 4.95 -5.90 -0.18
CA LEU A 9 6.33 -6.33 0.05
C LEU A 9 7.04 -5.22 0.85
N HIS A 10 7.87 -5.61 1.82
CA HIS A 10 8.85 -4.67 2.37
C HIS A 10 10.11 -4.74 1.49
N ASP A 11 10.63 -3.61 1.06
CA ASP A 11 11.92 -3.57 0.37
C ASP A 11 13.09 -3.64 1.36
N GLU A 12 14.31 -3.77 0.83
CA GLU A 12 15.54 -3.87 1.63
C GLU A 12 15.79 -2.65 2.53
N GLN A 13 15.11 -1.53 2.27
CA GLN A 13 15.22 -0.26 2.98
C GLN A 13 14.03 -0.05 3.93
N GLY A 14 13.19 -1.08 4.12
CA GLY A 14 12.04 -1.07 5.02
C GLY A 14 10.83 -0.32 4.47
N ARG A 15 10.81 0.09 3.20
CA ARG A 15 9.65 0.75 2.60
C ARG A 15 8.61 -0.26 2.16
N LEU A 16 7.35 0.18 2.18
CA LEU A 16 6.24 -0.66 1.76
C LEU A 16 5.97 -0.51 0.27
N THR A 17 6.19 -1.58 -0.48
CA THR A 17 5.90 -1.67 -1.91
C THR A 17 4.55 -2.35 -2.14
N LEU A 18 3.76 -1.79 -3.05
CA LEU A 18 2.46 -2.28 -3.47
C LEU A 18 2.53 -2.62 -4.97
N ALA A 19 2.11 -3.83 -5.34
CA ALA A 19 2.11 -4.26 -6.74
C ALA A 19 0.88 -5.10 -7.07
N ALA A 20 0.32 -4.88 -8.26
CA ALA A 20 -0.64 -5.79 -8.87
C ALA A 20 0.11 -6.78 -9.78
N SER A 21 -0.50 -7.92 -10.08
CA SER A 21 0.10 -8.94 -10.95
C SER A 21 0.43 -8.44 -12.36
N GLN A 22 -0.31 -7.44 -12.87
CA GLN A 22 -0.16 -6.86 -14.21
C GLN A 22 -0.31 -5.31 -14.16
N GLY A 23 0.07 -4.69 -13.05
CA GLY A 23 -0.12 -3.25 -12.85
C GLY A 23 1.14 -2.56 -12.33
N ASP A 24 1.07 -1.23 -12.28
CA ASP A 24 2.15 -0.39 -11.78
C ASP A 24 2.60 -0.81 -10.38
N THR A 25 3.89 -0.64 -10.12
CA THR A 25 4.46 -0.79 -8.77
C THR A 25 4.49 0.56 -8.09
N TRP A 26 3.99 0.60 -6.86
CA TRP A 26 3.94 1.79 -6.03
C TRP A 26 4.73 1.58 -4.75
N VAL A 27 5.27 2.66 -4.20
CA VAL A 27 5.95 2.66 -2.91
C VAL A 27 5.26 3.65 -2.01
N PHE A 28 4.90 3.19 -0.82
CA PHE A 28 4.39 4.01 0.26
C PHE A 28 5.53 4.34 1.22
N THR A 29 5.68 5.63 1.53
CA THR A 29 6.64 6.14 2.49
C THR A 29 5.95 7.07 3.49
N CYS A 30 6.50 7.13 4.69
CA CYS A 30 6.11 8.06 5.73
C CYS A 30 7.37 8.44 6.51
N ALA A 31 7.61 9.73 6.72
CA ALA A 31 8.85 10.18 7.36
C ALA A 31 8.80 10.02 8.89
N GLU A 32 7.64 10.26 9.49
CA GLU A 32 7.47 10.37 10.94
C GLU A 32 7.07 9.06 11.62
N VAL A 33 6.36 8.18 10.90
CA VAL A 33 5.72 6.99 11.45
C VAL A 33 6.04 5.78 10.61
N ALA A 34 6.52 4.71 11.24
CA ALA A 34 6.71 3.43 10.59
C ALA A 34 5.33 2.84 10.21
N PRO A 35 5.06 2.56 8.92
CA PRO A 35 3.77 2.02 8.52
C PRO A 35 3.61 0.57 8.97
N GLU A 36 2.44 0.24 9.53
CA GLU A 36 2.07 -1.11 9.91
C GLU A 36 1.02 -1.68 8.96
N ILE A 37 1.01 -3.01 8.80
CA ILE A 37 -0.01 -3.71 8.00
C ILE A 37 -0.94 -4.47 8.92
N GLU A 38 -2.23 -4.15 8.83
CA GLU A 38 -3.27 -4.86 9.57
C GLU A 38 -4.26 -5.56 8.64
N GLU A 39 -4.90 -6.58 9.17
CA GLU A 39 -6.04 -7.25 8.55
C GLU A 39 -7.25 -6.32 8.47
N SER A 40 -8.00 -6.41 7.37
CA SER A 40 -9.12 -5.54 7.06
C SER A 40 -10.17 -6.29 6.24
N ILE A 41 -11.33 -5.66 6.05
CA ILE A 41 -12.35 -6.12 5.10
C ILE A 41 -12.54 -5.06 4.02
N TYR A 42 -12.52 -5.48 2.76
CA TYR A 42 -12.78 -4.65 1.59
C TYR A 42 -14.23 -4.83 1.15
N PHE A 43 -14.99 -3.75 1.14
CA PHE A 43 -16.44 -3.76 0.87
C PHE A 43 -16.83 -3.29 -0.54
N ALA A 44 -15.91 -2.68 -1.29
CA ALA A 44 -16.25 -2.02 -2.56
C ALA A 44 -16.26 -2.95 -3.79
N GLY A 45 -16.17 -4.28 -3.59
CA GLY A 45 -16.24 -5.27 -4.67
C GLY A 45 -17.66 -5.78 -4.92
N LEU A 46 -17.97 -6.14 -6.17
CA LEU A 46 -19.27 -6.68 -6.57
C LEU A 46 -19.62 -8.03 -5.91
N GLY A 47 -18.61 -8.77 -5.43
CA GLY A 47 -18.77 -10.07 -4.77
C GLY A 47 -19.06 -10.01 -3.27
N GLY A 48 -19.33 -8.83 -2.71
CA GLY A 48 -19.51 -8.63 -1.27
C GLY A 48 -18.18 -8.47 -0.51
N PRO A 49 -18.23 -8.52 0.83
CA PRO A 49 -17.06 -8.29 1.68
C PRO A 49 -15.96 -9.33 1.43
N ARG A 50 -14.73 -8.87 1.17
CA ARG A 50 -13.54 -9.72 0.98
C ARG A 50 -12.49 -9.41 2.03
N ARG A 51 -11.75 -10.42 2.50
CA ARG A 51 -10.56 -10.19 3.32
C ARG A 51 -9.58 -9.32 2.56
N SER A 52 -9.00 -8.35 3.26
CA SER A 52 -8.05 -7.40 2.71
C SER A 52 -7.07 -6.96 3.79
N ARG A 53 -6.23 -5.99 3.46
CA ARG A 53 -5.29 -5.38 4.42
C ARG A 53 -5.45 -3.86 4.43
N GLN A 54 -4.86 -3.21 5.41
CA GLN A 54 -4.74 -1.75 5.48
C GLN A 54 -3.34 -1.35 5.93
N ILE A 55 -2.90 -0.17 5.49
CA ILE A 55 -1.72 0.49 6.01
C ILE A 55 -2.19 1.36 7.17
N VAL A 56 -1.60 1.21 8.34
CA VAL A 56 -1.90 1.96 9.55
C VAL A 56 -0.70 2.80 9.94
N LEU A 57 -0.93 4.08 10.20
CA LEU A 57 0.04 4.98 10.82
C LEU A 57 -0.45 5.27 12.24
N ALA A 58 0.09 4.56 13.22
CA ALA A 58 -0.26 4.72 14.61
C ALA A 58 0.69 5.74 15.27
N PHE A 59 0.14 6.85 15.73
CA PHE A 59 0.91 7.89 16.43
C PHE A 59 0.02 8.66 17.42
N LYS A 60 0.66 9.34 18.37
CA LYS A 60 -0.02 10.26 19.26
C LYS A 60 0.06 11.67 18.69
N ALA A 61 -1.08 12.31 18.48
CA ALA A 61 -1.14 13.69 18.00
C ALA A 61 -0.46 14.72 18.93
N SER A 62 -0.32 14.39 20.23
CA SER A 62 0.43 15.20 21.19
C SER A 62 1.95 15.15 20.99
N GLU A 63 2.46 14.12 20.31
CA GLU A 63 3.89 13.90 20.06
C GLU A 63 4.25 14.25 18.60
N ILE A 64 3.35 13.95 17.64
CA ILE A 64 3.52 14.21 16.21
C ILE A 64 2.30 14.99 15.73
N ALA A 65 2.49 16.29 15.47
CA ALA A 65 1.41 17.20 15.08
C ALA A 65 0.99 17.04 13.62
N GLU A 66 1.89 16.55 12.77
CA GLU A 66 1.67 16.37 11.33
C GLU A 66 2.42 15.13 10.84
N VAL A 67 1.82 14.41 9.89
CA VAL A 67 2.37 13.18 9.31
C VAL A 67 2.40 13.31 7.79
N HIS A 68 3.61 13.25 7.23
CA HIS A 68 3.86 13.38 5.80
C HIS A 68 4.06 11.99 5.20
N TRP A 69 3.05 11.52 4.49
CA TRP A 69 3.12 10.28 3.74
C TRP A 69 3.09 10.55 2.24
N GLN A 70 3.70 9.64 1.48
CA GLN A 70 3.68 9.67 0.02
C GLN A 70 3.34 8.29 -0.53
N LEU A 71 2.62 8.30 -1.66
CA LEU A 71 2.40 7.12 -2.48
C LEU A 71 2.93 7.43 -3.88
N THR A 72 4.10 6.89 -4.20
CA THR A 72 4.83 7.22 -5.42
C THR A 72 4.87 6.02 -6.35
N ARG A 73 4.59 6.23 -7.63
CA ARG A 73 4.76 5.19 -8.64
C ARG A 73 6.24 4.96 -8.89
N ALA A 74 6.72 3.75 -8.60
CA ALA A 74 8.11 3.35 -8.76
C ALA A 74 8.40 2.68 -10.10
N ALA A 75 7.44 1.92 -10.64
CA ALA A 75 7.56 1.32 -11.96
C ALA A 75 6.20 1.33 -12.68
N VAL A 76 6.24 1.56 -13.99
CA VAL A 76 5.09 1.41 -14.87
C VAL A 76 5.03 -0.04 -15.30
N ALA A 77 3.86 -0.67 -15.23
CA ALA A 77 3.68 -1.97 -15.87
C ALA A 77 3.99 -1.81 -17.37
N GLY A 78 4.97 -2.58 -17.86
CA GLY A 78 5.23 -2.65 -19.29
C GLY A 78 3.98 -3.12 -20.02
N TYR A 79 3.67 -2.51 -21.16
CA TYR A 79 2.72 -3.12 -22.09
C TYR A 79 3.25 -4.51 -22.45
N PRO A 80 2.41 -5.56 -22.47
CA PRO A 80 2.83 -6.82 -23.05
C PRO A 80 3.24 -6.53 -24.50
N GLU A 81 4.49 -6.81 -24.85
CA GLU A 81 4.92 -6.85 -26.24
C GLU A 81 4.11 -7.96 -26.91
N ASN A 82 3.09 -7.58 -27.69
CA ASN A 82 2.38 -8.49 -28.56
C ASN A 82 3.36 -8.96 -29.64
N ASN A 83 3.90 -10.17 -29.48
CA ASN A 83 4.56 -10.92 -30.54
C ASN A 83 3.54 -11.73 -31.35
#